data_AF-A0A177HMX2-F1
#
_entry.id   AF-A0A177HMX2-F1
#
_cell.length_a   1.000
_cell.length_b   1.000
_cell.length_c   1.000
_cell.angle_alpha   90.00
_cell.angle_beta   90.00
_cell.angle_gamma   90.00
#
_symmetry.space_group_name_H-M   'P 1'
#
loop_
_entity.id
_entity.type
_entity.pdbx_description
1 polymer ?
#
loop_
_entity_poly.entity_id
_entity_poly.type
_entity_poly.pdbx_seq_one_letter_code
_entity_poly.pdbx_strand_id
1 'polypeptide(L)'
;MTLSIGPLRAEPGQKTRGSLPADLGTTAVDVPLILVNGSRPGPRVVITGGVHGGEFIGVDATTRLAGLLEPEEVAGQVVICPVANPPAVYGGRLNISPLDGVNINRVFPGNKDGGPTDRMAAWLFENLIDGADAYVDLHSGGIDQHLLDFVGYRLTSDDELDAKNKAMAHAVGYERVIFGASPDGGNSHAAANRQGIPAILVETGQLGDRDPATVRRLLDGLYRLLHHLGVIESPQHLAPVTVQPRDWIWTGEVESPAGGLWYPDAVTGDEVTEGQTIGRIIDPIDGAEHKVSAVSTGTIIYNMNGLTVRPGTHLAAIATPHD
;
A
#
# COMPACT_ATOMS: atom_id res chain seq x y z
N MET A 1 25.57 -13.85 -0.59
CA MET A 1 26.08 -12.47 -0.48
C MET A 1 25.51 -11.85 0.79
N THR A 2 26.27 -11.03 1.52
CA THR A 2 25.76 -10.32 2.71
C THR A 2 24.67 -9.33 2.29
N LEU A 3 23.52 -9.34 2.95
CA LEU A 3 22.47 -8.33 2.80
C LEU A 3 22.82 -7.14 3.68
N SER A 4 22.94 -5.94 3.10
CA SER A 4 23.31 -4.73 3.83
C SER A 4 22.43 -3.56 3.42
N ILE A 5 21.96 -2.80 4.41
CA ILE A 5 21.32 -1.49 4.23
C ILE A 5 22.00 -0.54 5.22
N GLY A 6 22.77 0.41 4.70
CA GLY A 6 23.66 1.23 5.52
C GLY A 6 24.56 0.37 6.45
N PRO A 7 24.63 0.66 7.76
CA PRO A 7 25.36 -0.16 8.73
C PRO A 7 24.67 -1.47 9.13
N LEU A 8 23.38 -1.67 8.82
CA LEU A 8 22.65 -2.88 9.18
C LEU A 8 23.03 -4.01 8.22
N ARG A 9 23.43 -5.18 8.75
CA ARG A 9 23.93 -6.30 7.95
C ARG A 9 23.37 -7.64 8.43
N ALA A 10 23.08 -8.53 7.49
CA ALA A 10 22.77 -9.93 7.74
C ALA A 10 23.64 -10.81 6.83
N GLU A 11 24.45 -11.68 7.41
CA GLU A 11 25.19 -12.70 6.63
C GLU A 11 24.23 -13.77 6.10
N PRO A 12 24.63 -14.59 5.10
CA PRO A 12 23.79 -15.68 4.64
C PRO A 12 23.34 -16.59 5.78
N GLY A 13 22.04 -16.91 5.84
CA GLY A 13 21.43 -17.68 6.92
C GLY A 13 21.19 -16.88 8.21
N GLN A 14 21.24 -15.55 8.16
CA GLN A 14 21.00 -14.70 9.33
C GLN A 14 19.77 -13.80 9.15
N LYS A 15 19.20 -13.48 10.31
CA LYS A 15 18.17 -12.45 10.49
C LYS A 15 18.72 -11.36 11.38
N THR A 16 18.68 -10.11 10.90
CA THR A 16 19.12 -8.95 11.65
C THR A 16 17.96 -7.97 11.81
N ARG A 17 17.80 -7.42 13.01
CA ARG A 17 16.81 -6.40 13.34
C ARG A 17 17.52 -5.14 13.79
N GLY A 18 17.04 -3.98 13.37
CA GLY A 18 17.58 -2.70 13.80
C GLY A 18 16.76 -1.54 13.27
N SER A 19 17.31 -0.35 13.38
CA SER A 19 16.78 0.85 12.73
C SER A 19 17.90 1.58 11.99
N LEU A 20 17.50 2.39 11.01
CA LEU A 20 18.38 3.33 10.36
C LEU A 20 17.82 4.75 10.46
N PRO A 21 18.66 5.76 10.72
CA PRO A 21 18.21 7.14 10.76
C PRO A 21 17.88 7.63 9.34
N ALA A 22 16.71 8.24 9.20
CA ALA A 22 16.31 9.05 8.05
C ALA A 22 16.34 10.53 8.43
N ASP A 23 17.16 11.32 7.75
CA ASP A 23 17.23 12.77 7.93
C ASP A 23 16.12 13.45 7.11
N LEU A 24 15.18 14.07 7.82
CA LEU A 24 14.03 14.77 7.24
C LEU A 24 14.26 16.31 7.20
N GLY A 25 15.51 16.75 7.33
CA GLY A 25 15.95 18.14 7.26
C GLY A 25 15.81 18.88 8.58
N THR A 26 14.60 18.96 9.14
CA THR A 26 14.34 19.63 10.44
C THR A 26 14.36 18.66 11.62
N THR A 27 14.27 17.36 11.34
CA THR A 27 14.30 16.28 12.33
C THR A 27 14.88 15.03 11.69
N ALA A 28 15.29 14.07 12.50
CA ALA A 28 15.58 12.71 12.05
C ALA A 28 14.62 11.72 12.71
N VAL A 29 14.38 10.59 12.04
CA VAL A 29 13.58 9.49 12.58
C VAL A 29 14.29 8.16 12.36
N ASP A 30 14.11 7.23 13.28
CA ASP A 30 14.58 5.87 13.15
C ASP A 30 13.56 5.02 12.39
N VAL A 31 13.96 4.50 11.23
CA VAL A 31 13.13 3.61 10.42
C VAL A 31 13.46 2.16 10.78
N PRO A 32 12.52 1.38 11.35
CA PRO A 32 12.77 0.00 11.75
C PRO A 32 12.87 -0.92 10.53
N LEU A 33 13.89 -1.78 10.52
CA LEU A 33 14.16 -2.72 9.45
C LEU A 33 14.46 -4.11 10.01
N ILE A 34 13.99 -5.12 9.29
CA ILE A 34 14.34 -6.52 9.49
C ILE A 34 14.90 -7.05 8.18
N LEU A 35 16.15 -7.52 8.24
CA LEU A 35 16.86 -8.12 7.13
C LEU A 35 16.85 -9.63 7.32
N VAL A 36 16.21 -10.36 6.42
CA VAL A 36 16.22 -11.83 6.39
C VAL A 36 17.06 -12.24 5.18
N ASN A 37 18.26 -12.76 5.42
CA ASN A 37 19.17 -13.18 4.36
C ASN A 37 19.21 -14.70 4.27
N GLY A 38 18.67 -15.23 3.17
CA GLY A 38 18.63 -16.65 2.89
C GLY A 38 20.02 -17.29 2.84
N SER A 39 20.07 -18.61 3.06
CA SER A 39 21.29 -19.39 2.85
C SER A 39 21.52 -19.73 1.36
N ARG A 40 20.46 -19.63 0.54
CA ARG A 40 20.45 -19.95 -0.89
C ARG A 40 20.37 -18.67 -1.73
N PRO A 41 20.96 -18.62 -2.95
CA PRO A 41 20.75 -17.53 -3.90
C PRO A 41 19.26 -17.38 -4.29
N GLY A 42 18.84 -16.16 -4.59
CA GLY A 42 17.47 -15.82 -4.98
C GLY A 42 17.28 -14.30 -5.05
N PRO A 43 16.05 -13.82 -5.31
CA PRO A 43 15.78 -12.39 -5.48
C PRO A 43 15.84 -11.62 -4.16
N ARG A 44 16.00 -10.30 -4.26
CA ARG A 44 15.77 -9.34 -3.18
C ARG A 44 14.35 -8.79 -3.25
N VAL A 45 13.55 -9.11 -2.24
CA VAL A 45 12.17 -8.63 -2.09
C VAL A 45 12.08 -7.62 -0.95
N VAL A 46 11.38 -6.51 -1.21
CA VAL A 46 11.14 -5.46 -0.21
C VAL A 46 9.66 -5.41 0.11
N ILE A 47 9.32 -5.42 1.40
CA ILE A 47 7.95 -5.37 1.89
C ILE A 47 7.84 -4.23 2.91
N THR A 48 7.04 -3.22 2.60
CA THR A 48 6.77 -2.08 3.48
C THR A 48 5.35 -2.13 4.03
N GLY A 49 5.20 -1.69 5.28
CA GLY A 49 3.94 -1.33 5.88
C GLY A 49 4.08 0.00 6.61
N GLY A 50 2.96 0.63 6.95
CA GLY A 50 2.97 1.90 7.69
C GLY A 50 3.58 3.05 6.90
N VAL A 51 3.31 3.11 5.60
CA VAL A 51 3.57 4.29 4.76
C VAL A 51 2.62 5.43 5.14
N HIS A 52 1.36 5.10 5.44
CA HIS A 52 0.41 5.99 6.10
C HIS A 52 0.20 5.60 7.56
N GLY A 53 -0.21 6.59 8.36
CA GLY A 53 -0.71 6.33 9.71
C GLY A 53 -2.19 5.95 9.68
N GLY A 54 -2.59 5.12 10.64
CA GLY A 54 -3.97 4.60 10.71
C GLY A 54 -4.19 3.26 10.00
N GLU A 55 -3.22 2.80 9.21
CA GLU A 55 -3.31 1.55 8.45
C GLU A 55 -2.68 0.37 9.20
N PHE A 56 -3.41 -0.18 10.17
CA PHE A 56 -2.81 -1.07 11.16
C PHE A 56 -2.56 -2.51 10.66
N ILE A 57 -3.35 -2.99 9.71
CA ILE A 57 -3.26 -4.36 9.20
C ILE A 57 -1.91 -4.62 8.53
N GLY A 58 -1.44 -3.71 7.67
CA GLY A 58 -0.13 -3.82 7.01
C GLY A 58 1.04 -3.79 8.00
N VAL A 59 0.98 -2.92 9.01
CA VAL A 59 1.98 -2.84 10.09
C VAL A 59 2.02 -4.13 10.91
N ASP A 60 0.86 -4.70 11.28
CA ASP A 60 0.79 -5.94 12.05
C ASP A 60 1.28 -7.14 11.21
N ALA A 61 0.83 -7.25 9.96
CA ALA A 61 1.23 -8.35 9.06
C ALA A 61 2.74 -8.35 8.79
N THR A 62 3.34 -7.20 8.48
CA THR A 62 4.80 -7.09 8.30
C THR A 62 5.56 -7.44 9.59
N THR A 63 5.09 -6.99 10.74
CA THR A 63 5.69 -7.31 12.04
C THR A 63 5.65 -8.81 12.33
N ARG A 64 4.52 -9.47 12.05
CA ARG A 64 4.36 -10.93 12.21
C ARG A 64 5.19 -11.70 11.20
N LEU A 65 5.21 -11.29 9.93
CA LEU A 65 6.05 -11.90 8.91
C LEU A 65 7.52 -11.87 9.32
N ALA A 66 8.02 -10.73 9.82
CA ALA A 66 9.38 -10.62 10.33
C ALA A 66 9.66 -11.56 11.53
N GLY A 67 8.64 -11.84 12.34
CA GLY A 67 8.69 -12.81 13.44
C GLY A 67 8.70 -14.27 12.99
N LEU A 68 8.01 -14.59 11.90
CA LEU A 68 7.76 -15.97 11.47
C LEU A 68 8.71 -16.45 10.37
N LEU A 69 9.15 -15.57 9.47
CA LEU A 69 9.96 -15.95 8.30
C LEU A 69 11.39 -16.21 8.73
N GLU A 70 11.88 -17.44 8.64
CA GLU A 70 13.24 -17.78 9.06
C GLU A 70 14.25 -17.82 7.89
N PRO A 71 15.52 -17.43 8.10
CA PRO A 71 16.53 -17.39 7.04
C PRO A 71 16.77 -18.74 6.33
N GLU A 72 16.59 -19.85 7.03
CA GLU A 72 16.71 -21.20 6.46
C GLU A 72 15.64 -21.51 5.41
N GLU A 73 14.49 -20.86 5.47
CA GLU A 73 13.38 -21.03 4.52
C GLU A 73 13.63 -20.20 3.24
N VAL A 74 14.42 -19.13 3.35
CA VAL A 74 14.61 -18.11 2.32
C VAL A 74 15.71 -18.47 1.32
N ALA A 75 15.37 -18.34 0.03
CA ALA A 75 16.29 -18.21 -1.09
C ALA A 75 16.31 -16.75 -1.54
N GLY A 76 17.47 -16.11 -1.47
CA GLY A 76 17.60 -14.67 -1.72
C GLY A 76 17.53 -13.83 -0.46
N GLN A 77 16.86 -12.69 -0.53
CA GLN A 77 16.90 -11.64 0.49
C GLN A 77 15.50 -11.06 0.68
N VAL A 78 15.08 -10.88 1.93
CA VAL A 78 13.82 -10.18 2.25
C VAL A 78 14.12 -9.02 3.20
N VAL A 79 13.72 -7.82 2.78
CA VAL A 79 13.80 -6.59 3.56
C VAL A 79 12.39 -6.24 4.01
N ILE A 80 12.15 -6.22 5.31
CA ILE A 80 10.83 -5.91 5.88
C ILE A 80 10.92 -4.61 6.66
N CYS A 81 10.09 -3.64 6.31
CA CYS A 81 9.98 -2.36 7.00
C CYS A 81 8.53 -2.20 7.50
N PRO A 82 8.25 -2.51 8.78
CA PRO A 82 6.87 -2.49 9.29
C PRO A 82 6.32 -1.09 9.53
N VAL A 83 7.21 -0.08 9.65
CA VAL A 83 6.85 1.33 9.88
C VAL A 83 7.71 2.18 8.96
N ALA A 84 7.27 2.29 7.70
CA ALA A 84 7.99 3.03 6.68
C ALA A 84 8.00 4.54 6.92
N ASN A 85 6.93 5.10 7.50
CA ASN A 85 6.81 6.53 7.79
C ASN A 85 6.53 6.76 9.28
N PRO A 86 7.55 6.70 10.16
CA PRO A 86 7.37 6.86 11.61
C PRO A 86 6.63 8.14 12.03
N PRO A 87 6.87 9.34 11.44
CA PRO A 87 6.09 10.52 11.74
C PRO A 87 4.59 10.34 11.55
N ALA A 88 4.16 9.74 10.42
CA ALA A 88 2.75 9.45 10.20
C ALA A 88 2.27 8.38 11.18
N VAL A 89 2.91 7.21 11.25
CA VAL A 89 2.41 6.10 12.08
C VAL A 89 2.29 6.46 13.57
N TYR A 90 3.25 7.17 14.14
CA TYR A 90 3.24 7.51 15.57
C TYR A 90 2.62 8.89 15.88
N GLY A 91 2.59 9.82 14.92
CA GLY A 91 2.16 11.21 15.13
C GLY A 91 0.98 11.68 14.30
N GLY A 92 0.64 11.00 13.20
CA GLY A 92 -0.42 11.39 12.25
C GLY A 92 -1.33 10.21 11.91
N ARG A 93 -2.51 10.12 12.54
CA ARG A 93 -3.42 8.97 12.37
C ARG A 93 -4.17 8.92 11.02
N LEU A 94 -3.80 9.78 10.07
CA LEU A 94 -4.39 9.88 8.75
C LEU A 94 -3.30 9.71 7.69
N ASN A 95 -3.70 9.70 6.42
CA ASN A 95 -2.80 9.58 5.26
C ASN A 95 -1.90 10.80 4.98
N ILE A 96 -1.70 11.70 5.94
CA ILE A 96 -0.84 12.88 5.84
C ILE A 96 0.20 12.91 6.97
N SER A 97 1.38 13.43 6.63
CA SER A 97 2.45 13.66 7.60
C SER A 97 2.08 14.79 8.56
N PRO A 98 2.28 14.63 9.88
CA PRO A 98 2.08 15.71 10.85
C PRO A 98 3.15 16.81 10.76
N LEU A 99 4.24 16.58 10.01
CA LEU A 99 5.35 17.52 9.89
C LEU A 99 5.07 18.64 8.88
N ASP A 100 4.38 18.33 7.79
CA ASP A 100 4.14 19.27 6.68
C ASP A 100 2.75 19.11 6.02
N GLY A 101 1.92 18.18 6.47
CA GLY A 101 0.58 17.93 5.92
C GLY A 101 0.57 17.22 4.56
N VAL A 102 1.74 16.76 4.07
CA VAL A 102 1.85 16.10 2.76
C VAL A 102 1.47 14.63 2.89
N ASN A 103 0.71 14.12 1.92
CA ASN A 103 0.50 12.69 1.73
C ASN A 103 1.71 12.10 0.99
N ILE A 104 2.46 11.23 1.66
CA ILE A 104 3.70 10.64 1.11
C ILE A 104 3.45 9.86 -0.19
N ASN A 105 2.26 9.27 -0.35
CA ASN A 105 1.86 8.49 -1.52
C ASN A 105 1.48 9.37 -2.73
N ARG A 106 1.84 10.66 -2.68
CA ARG A 106 1.74 11.65 -3.77
C ARG A 106 3.10 12.19 -4.20
N VAL A 107 4.20 11.83 -3.54
CA VAL A 107 5.52 12.41 -3.77
C VAL A 107 6.62 11.42 -4.11
N PHE A 108 6.38 10.10 -4.12
CA PHE A 108 7.41 9.12 -4.53
C PHE A 108 7.87 9.37 -5.99
N PRO A 109 9.18 9.24 -6.30
CA PRO A 109 10.26 8.68 -5.47
C PRO A 109 10.83 9.63 -4.41
N GLY A 110 10.27 10.84 -4.25
CA GLY A 110 10.68 11.83 -3.26
C GLY A 110 11.72 12.81 -3.77
N ASN A 111 12.12 13.73 -2.89
CA ASN A 111 13.16 14.71 -3.13
C ASN A 111 13.97 14.92 -1.84
N LYS A 112 15.25 14.53 -1.86
CA LYS A 112 16.19 14.67 -0.73
C LYS A 112 16.42 16.11 -0.28
N ASP A 113 16.17 17.08 -1.16
CA ASP A 113 16.29 18.51 -0.89
C ASP A 113 14.94 19.16 -0.55
N GLY A 114 13.84 18.39 -0.62
CA GLY A 114 12.46 18.84 -0.40
C GLY A 114 12.05 18.96 1.07
N GLY A 115 10.74 18.94 1.32
CA GLY A 115 10.16 18.94 2.66
C GLY A 115 10.41 17.63 3.42
N PRO A 116 10.03 17.54 4.70
CA PRO A 116 10.28 16.35 5.51
C PRO A 116 9.63 15.09 4.91
N THR A 117 8.44 15.19 4.31
CA THR A 117 7.78 14.04 3.67
C THR A 117 8.43 13.65 2.35
N ASP A 118 8.87 14.60 1.53
CA ASP A 118 9.66 14.33 0.31
C ASP A 118 10.96 13.60 0.64
N ARG A 119 11.65 14.02 1.71
CA ARG A 119 12.89 13.40 2.20
C ARG A 119 12.64 11.99 2.72
N MET A 120 11.54 11.76 3.41
CA MET A 120 11.13 10.43 3.85
C MET A 120 10.89 9.49 2.65
N ALA A 121 10.19 9.97 1.62
CA ALA A 121 9.96 9.20 0.38
C ALA A 121 11.28 8.91 -0.35
N ALA A 122 12.16 9.90 -0.48
CA ALA A 122 13.49 9.74 -1.09
C ALA A 122 14.33 8.73 -0.32
N TRP A 123 14.33 8.80 1.00
CA TRP A 123 15.07 7.87 1.84
C TRP A 123 14.58 6.43 1.66
N LEU A 124 13.26 6.19 1.69
CA LEU A 124 12.68 4.86 1.47
C LEU A 124 13.04 4.33 0.07
N PHE A 125 12.92 5.19 -0.94
CA PHE A 125 13.18 4.82 -2.30
C PHE A 125 14.65 4.44 -2.52
N GLU A 126 15.57 5.33 -2.17
CA GLU A 126 17.01 5.15 -2.40
C GLU A 126 17.62 4.02 -1.55
N ASN A 127 17.14 3.82 -0.31
CA ASN A 127 17.75 2.85 0.60
C ASN A 127 17.10 1.47 0.57
N LEU A 128 15.81 1.38 0.24
CA LEU A 128 15.07 0.12 0.31
C LEU A 128 14.62 -0.35 -1.07
N ILE A 129 13.95 0.51 -1.83
CA ILE A 129 13.20 0.12 -3.05
C ILE A 129 14.14 0.00 -4.25
N ASP A 130 15.05 0.94 -4.44
CA ASP A 130 15.95 0.96 -5.60
C ASP A 130 16.84 -0.28 -5.64
N GLY A 131 16.92 -0.91 -6.82
CA GLY A 131 17.64 -2.17 -7.04
C GLY A 131 17.01 -3.41 -6.39
N ALA A 132 15.77 -3.36 -5.90
CA ALA A 132 15.03 -4.55 -5.52
C ALA A 132 14.55 -5.34 -6.76
N ASP A 133 14.43 -6.66 -6.64
CA ASP A 133 13.88 -7.52 -7.68
C ASP A 133 12.34 -7.55 -7.65
N ALA A 134 11.73 -7.23 -6.50
CA ALA A 134 10.29 -7.06 -6.34
C ALA A 134 9.97 -6.17 -5.12
N TYR A 135 8.89 -5.38 -5.22
CA TYR A 135 8.44 -4.50 -4.15
C TYR A 135 6.94 -4.68 -3.84
N VAL A 136 6.60 -4.64 -2.55
CA VAL A 136 5.22 -4.78 -2.06
C VAL A 136 4.97 -3.74 -0.98
N ASP A 137 3.93 -2.94 -1.17
CA ASP A 137 3.52 -1.94 -0.18
C ASP A 137 2.15 -2.27 0.41
N LEU A 138 2.05 -2.37 1.74
CA LEU A 138 0.83 -2.80 2.44
C LEU A 138 0.09 -1.59 3.01
N HIS A 139 -1.12 -1.37 2.49
CA HIS A 139 -2.05 -0.27 2.80
C HIS A 139 -3.41 -0.82 3.30
N SER A 140 -4.29 0.08 3.70
CA SER A 140 -5.68 -0.22 4.10
C SER A 140 -6.54 1.06 4.03
N GLY A 141 -7.84 0.99 4.30
CA GLY A 141 -8.72 2.18 4.37
C GLY A 141 -8.47 3.14 5.55
N GLY A 142 -7.26 3.19 6.12
CA GLY A 142 -6.92 4.04 7.25
C GLY A 142 -7.91 3.91 8.42
N ILE A 143 -8.07 5.00 9.19
CA ILE A 143 -9.07 5.07 10.28
C ILE A 143 -10.42 5.63 9.84
N ASP A 144 -10.49 6.20 8.63
CA ASP A 144 -11.57 7.06 8.18
C ASP A 144 -12.22 6.59 6.87
N GLN A 145 -11.90 5.39 6.39
CA GLN A 145 -12.39 4.91 5.10
C GLN A 145 -12.87 3.46 5.21
N HIS A 146 -13.93 3.17 4.47
CA HIS A 146 -14.35 1.82 4.13
C HIS A 146 -13.64 1.37 2.86
N LEU A 147 -13.35 0.06 2.77
CA LEU A 147 -12.53 -0.50 1.69
C LEU A 147 -12.96 -1.94 1.39
N LEU A 148 -13.15 -2.28 0.11
CA LEU A 148 -13.10 -3.67 -0.35
C LEU A 148 -11.66 -4.08 -0.53
N ASP A 149 -11.28 -5.26 -0.07
CA ASP A 149 -9.90 -5.68 -0.22
C ASP A 149 -9.51 -5.90 -1.70
N PHE A 150 -8.35 -5.38 -2.10
CA PHE A 150 -7.81 -5.54 -3.45
C PHE A 150 -6.27 -5.50 -3.47
N VAL A 151 -5.71 -5.92 -4.60
CA VAL A 151 -4.29 -5.74 -4.91
C VAL A 151 -4.19 -4.84 -6.13
N GLY A 152 -3.41 -3.77 -6.02
CA GLY A 152 -3.25 -2.77 -7.06
C GLY A 152 -1.91 -2.89 -7.79
N TYR A 153 -1.90 -2.67 -9.11
CA TYR A 153 -0.67 -2.49 -9.88
C TYR A 153 -0.85 -1.47 -11.00
N ARG A 154 0.25 -1.08 -11.68
CA ARG A 154 0.22 -0.19 -12.84
C ARG A 154 0.60 -0.93 -14.10
N LEU A 155 -0.04 -0.54 -15.21
CA LEU A 155 0.49 -0.81 -16.54
C LEU A 155 1.60 0.19 -16.85
N THR A 156 2.68 -0.35 -17.37
CA THR A 156 3.91 0.29 -17.79
C THR A 156 4.01 -0.03 -19.28
N SER A 157 4.55 0.84 -20.13
CA SER A 157 4.65 0.52 -21.57
C SER A 157 5.66 -0.61 -21.90
N ASP A 158 5.96 -1.48 -20.93
CA ASP A 158 6.81 -2.66 -20.96
C ASP A 158 5.96 -3.90 -20.60
N ASP A 159 5.63 -4.70 -21.61
CA ASP A 159 4.79 -5.89 -21.47
C ASP A 159 5.38 -6.94 -20.50
N GLU A 160 6.71 -7.03 -20.37
CA GLU A 160 7.35 -7.99 -19.47
C GLU A 160 7.19 -7.57 -18.02
N LEU A 161 7.36 -6.27 -17.74
CA LEU A 161 7.14 -5.71 -16.42
C LEU A 161 5.66 -5.81 -16.01
N ASP A 162 4.75 -5.53 -16.94
CA ASP A 162 3.30 -5.64 -16.70
C ASP A 162 2.87 -7.07 -16.40
N ALA A 163 3.42 -8.03 -17.13
CA ALA A 163 3.18 -9.45 -16.87
C ALA A 163 3.67 -9.85 -15.46
N LYS A 164 4.83 -9.34 -15.02
CA LYS A 164 5.36 -9.59 -13.65
C LYS A 164 4.48 -8.94 -12.59
N ASN A 165 4.09 -7.68 -12.77
CA ASN A 165 3.19 -6.96 -11.86
C ASN A 165 1.87 -7.71 -11.68
N LYS A 166 1.24 -8.10 -12.80
CA LYS A 166 -0.01 -8.86 -12.79
C LYS A 166 0.16 -10.22 -12.11
N ALA A 167 1.21 -10.97 -12.43
CA ALA A 167 1.47 -12.28 -11.83
C ALA A 167 1.69 -12.18 -10.31
N MET A 168 2.45 -11.17 -9.86
CA MET A 168 2.60 -10.87 -8.43
C MET A 168 1.25 -10.55 -7.79
N ALA A 169 0.43 -9.70 -8.41
CA ALA A 169 -0.85 -9.31 -7.85
C ALA A 169 -1.81 -10.49 -7.69
N HIS A 170 -1.89 -11.36 -8.71
CA HIS A 170 -2.66 -12.59 -8.69
C HIS A 170 -2.15 -13.58 -7.63
N ALA A 171 -0.83 -13.68 -7.43
CA ALA A 171 -0.23 -14.58 -6.46
C ALA A 171 -0.66 -14.30 -5.01
N VAL A 172 -0.93 -13.03 -4.66
CA VAL A 172 -1.41 -12.68 -3.30
C VAL A 172 -2.76 -13.36 -3.01
N GLY A 173 -3.60 -13.57 -4.02
CA GLY A 173 -4.82 -14.37 -3.91
C GLY A 173 -6.04 -13.60 -3.40
N TYR A 174 -6.08 -12.28 -3.57
CA TYR A 174 -7.29 -11.49 -3.35
C TYR A 174 -8.17 -11.52 -4.61
N GLU A 175 -9.49 -11.48 -4.41
CA GLU A 175 -10.46 -11.55 -5.51
C GLU A 175 -10.28 -10.40 -6.52
N ARG A 176 -10.05 -9.17 -6.03
CA ARG A 176 -9.96 -7.97 -6.87
C ARG A 176 -8.50 -7.64 -7.12
N VAL A 177 -8.08 -7.76 -8.38
CA VAL A 177 -6.77 -7.32 -8.85
C VAL A 177 -7.00 -6.10 -9.76
N ILE A 178 -6.72 -4.91 -9.24
CA ILE A 178 -7.07 -3.65 -9.89
C ILE A 178 -5.83 -3.07 -10.56
N PHE A 179 -5.89 -2.80 -11.86
CA PHE A 179 -4.81 -2.11 -12.56
C PHE A 179 -5.14 -0.66 -12.89
N GLY A 180 -4.12 0.20 -12.79
CA GLY A 180 -4.14 1.54 -13.36
C GLY A 180 -3.53 1.53 -14.76
N ALA A 181 -4.18 2.21 -15.71
CA ALA A 181 -3.81 2.18 -17.13
C ALA A 181 -2.57 3.03 -17.50
N SER A 182 -1.86 3.61 -16.53
CA SER A 182 -0.60 4.33 -16.77
C SER A 182 0.39 4.13 -15.61
N PRO A 183 1.70 4.31 -15.86
CA PRO A 183 2.74 4.21 -14.83
C PRO A 183 2.83 5.46 -13.96
N ASP A 184 1.95 6.44 -14.19
CA ASP A 184 1.94 7.70 -13.47
C ASP A 184 1.36 7.53 -12.07
N GLY A 185 1.78 8.42 -11.18
CA GLY A 185 1.32 8.45 -9.80
C GLY A 185 2.47 8.67 -8.84
N GLY A 186 2.19 9.45 -7.78
CA GLY A 186 3.15 9.70 -6.72
C GLY A 186 3.23 8.57 -5.68
N ASN A 187 2.62 7.42 -5.95
CA ASN A 187 2.62 6.29 -5.04
C ASN A 187 3.87 5.39 -5.21
N SER A 188 4.26 4.72 -4.14
CA SER A 188 5.54 4.00 -4.01
C SER A 188 5.73 2.92 -5.09
N HIS A 189 4.72 2.06 -5.31
CA HIS A 189 4.77 0.99 -6.31
C HIS A 189 4.84 1.53 -7.74
N ALA A 190 4.16 2.63 -8.07
CA ALA A 190 4.30 3.27 -9.38
C ALA A 190 5.70 3.87 -9.57
N ALA A 191 6.28 4.46 -8.52
CA ALA A 191 7.66 4.93 -8.57
C ALA A 191 8.66 3.78 -8.80
N ALA A 192 8.43 2.62 -8.18
CA ALA A 192 9.23 1.41 -8.40
C ALA A 192 9.08 0.91 -9.85
N ASN A 193 7.85 0.85 -10.37
CA ASN A 193 7.59 0.48 -11.77
C ASN A 193 8.31 1.41 -12.77
N ARG A 194 8.36 2.72 -12.50
CA ARG A 194 9.11 3.67 -13.34
C ARG A 194 10.63 3.43 -13.36
N GLN A 195 11.17 2.65 -12.40
CA GLN A 195 12.55 2.19 -12.40
C GLN A 195 12.71 0.74 -12.90
N GLY A 196 11.67 0.16 -13.49
CA GLY A 196 11.71 -1.21 -14.01
C GLY A 196 11.52 -2.30 -12.94
N ILE A 197 11.14 -1.93 -11.72
CA ILE A 197 10.98 -2.86 -10.60
C ILE A 197 9.53 -3.37 -10.57
N PRO A 198 9.31 -4.70 -10.61
CA PRO A 198 7.98 -5.28 -10.40
C PRO A 198 7.45 -4.90 -9.02
N ALA A 199 6.26 -4.31 -8.97
CA ALA A 199 5.71 -3.75 -7.75
C ALA A 199 4.19 -3.80 -7.69
N ILE A 200 3.68 -4.06 -6.49
CA ILE A 200 2.24 -4.07 -6.20
C ILE A 200 1.97 -3.32 -4.89
N LEU A 201 0.75 -2.84 -4.75
CA LEU A 201 0.19 -2.42 -3.46
C LEU A 201 -0.86 -3.44 -3.03
N VAL A 202 -1.01 -3.68 -1.73
CA VAL A 202 -2.11 -4.49 -1.17
C VAL A 202 -2.95 -3.61 -0.26
N GLU A 203 -4.26 -3.60 -0.49
CA GLU A 203 -5.23 -2.79 0.24
C GLU A 203 -6.16 -3.73 1.00
N THR A 204 -6.00 -3.81 2.33
CA THR A 204 -6.84 -4.69 3.14
C THR A 204 -7.01 -4.20 4.59
N GLY A 205 -8.25 -4.26 5.07
CA GLY A 205 -8.66 -3.64 6.34
C GLY A 205 -9.22 -2.22 6.16
N GLN A 206 -9.93 -1.74 7.18
CA GLN A 206 -10.65 -0.47 7.12
C GLN A 206 -10.88 0.09 8.52
N LEU A 207 -11.24 1.37 8.62
CA LEU A 207 -11.68 2.01 9.87
C LEU A 207 -10.74 1.84 11.08
N GLY A 208 -9.44 1.65 10.84
CA GLY A 208 -8.45 1.44 11.88
C GLY A 208 -8.69 0.16 12.67
N ASP A 209 -9.33 -0.83 12.04
CA ASP A 209 -9.51 -2.13 12.65
C ASP A 209 -8.17 -2.88 12.75
N ARG A 210 -8.20 -3.94 13.56
CA ARG A 210 -7.05 -4.81 13.84
C ARG A 210 -7.49 -6.26 13.80
N ASP A 211 -8.38 -6.58 12.86
CA ASP A 211 -8.99 -7.90 12.79
C ASP A 211 -7.92 -8.98 12.56
N PRO A 212 -7.73 -9.91 13.52
CA PRO A 212 -6.75 -10.99 13.37
C PRO A 212 -7.00 -11.88 12.15
N ALA A 213 -8.25 -12.02 11.69
CA ALA A 213 -8.55 -12.82 10.51
C ALA A 213 -8.05 -12.13 9.23
N THR A 214 -8.29 -10.83 9.08
CA THR A 214 -7.71 -10.00 8.00
C THR A 214 -6.18 -10.06 7.97
N VAL A 215 -5.51 -9.90 9.13
CA VAL A 215 -4.04 -10.03 9.22
C VAL A 215 -3.57 -11.41 8.77
N ARG A 216 -4.29 -12.47 9.16
CA ARG A 216 -3.94 -13.85 8.77
C ARG A 216 -4.09 -14.07 7.27
N ARG A 217 -5.17 -13.55 6.66
CA ARG A 217 -5.37 -13.62 5.20
C ARG A 217 -4.28 -12.86 4.45
N LEU A 218 -3.86 -11.69 4.95
CA LEU A 218 -2.75 -10.93 4.38
C LEU A 218 -1.43 -11.71 4.49
N LEU A 219 -1.12 -12.29 5.65
CA LEU A 219 0.05 -13.15 5.81
C LEU A 219 0.06 -14.31 4.82
N ASP A 220 -1.04 -15.05 4.70
CA ASP A 220 -1.16 -16.12 3.72
C ASP A 220 -0.89 -15.62 2.28
N GLY A 221 -1.37 -14.42 1.95
CA GLY A 221 -1.09 -13.77 0.67
C GLY A 221 0.38 -13.43 0.46
N LEU A 222 1.06 -12.93 1.49
CA LEU A 222 2.50 -12.66 1.44
C LEU A 222 3.30 -13.95 1.26
N TYR A 223 2.95 -15.05 1.94
CA TYR A 223 3.59 -16.35 1.74
C TYR A 223 3.37 -16.89 0.31
N ARG A 224 2.16 -16.75 -0.26
CA ARG A 224 1.93 -17.11 -1.67
C ARG A 224 2.79 -16.27 -2.62
N LEU A 225 2.90 -14.97 -2.37
CA LEU A 225 3.73 -14.09 -3.18
C LEU A 225 5.23 -14.43 -3.07
N LEU A 226 5.74 -14.64 -1.86
CA LEU A 226 7.13 -15.06 -1.66
C LEU A 226 7.41 -16.41 -2.33
N HIS A 227 6.46 -17.34 -2.32
CA HIS A 227 6.57 -18.59 -3.07
C HIS A 227 6.59 -18.35 -4.58
N HIS A 228 5.68 -17.52 -5.10
CA HIS A 228 5.62 -17.15 -6.52
C HIS A 228 6.93 -16.52 -7.01
N LEU A 229 7.56 -15.67 -6.19
CA LEU A 229 8.85 -15.04 -6.46
C LEU A 229 10.04 -16.00 -6.29
N GLY A 230 9.81 -17.26 -5.87
CA GLY A 230 10.87 -18.24 -5.64
C GLY A 230 11.71 -17.97 -4.38
N VAL A 231 11.22 -17.11 -3.48
CA VAL A 231 11.90 -16.79 -2.20
C VAL A 231 11.76 -17.92 -1.20
N ILE A 232 10.63 -18.62 -1.21
CA ILE A 232 10.37 -19.76 -0.32
C ILE A 232 9.81 -20.95 -1.10
N GLU A 233 9.96 -22.13 -0.50
CA GLU A 233 9.29 -23.33 -0.99
C GLU A 233 7.78 -23.26 -0.79
N SER A 234 7.04 -24.18 -1.42
CA SER A 234 5.58 -24.17 -1.38
C SER A 234 5.07 -24.28 0.06
N PRO A 235 4.30 -23.30 0.56
CA PRO A 235 3.89 -23.27 1.95
C PRO A 235 2.80 -24.32 2.21
N GLN A 236 3.06 -25.26 3.12
CA GLN A 236 2.22 -26.46 3.31
C GLN A 236 0.88 -26.22 4.02
N HIS A 237 0.72 -25.08 4.71
CA HIS A 237 -0.39 -24.85 5.65
C HIS A 237 -1.16 -23.56 5.39
N LEU A 238 -1.14 -23.06 4.15
CA LEU A 238 -1.97 -21.90 3.80
C LEU A 238 -3.43 -22.28 3.63
N ALA A 239 -4.33 -21.38 3.99
CA ALA A 239 -5.72 -21.51 3.61
C ALA A 239 -5.83 -21.50 2.06
N PRO A 240 -6.70 -22.33 1.47
CA PRO A 240 -6.93 -22.31 0.04
C PRO A 240 -7.51 -20.94 -0.36
N VAL A 241 -7.12 -20.46 -1.53
CA VAL A 241 -7.76 -19.30 -2.15
C VAL A 241 -9.19 -19.71 -2.50
N THR A 242 -10.17 -19.14 -1.79
CA THR A 242 -11.59 -19.51 -1.91
C THR A 242 -12.27 -18.86 -3.12
N VAL A 243 -11.72 -17.74 -3.61
CA VAL A 243 -12.21 -17.01 -4.78
C VAL A 243 -11.03 -16.72 -5.69
N GLN A 244 -11.13 -17.12 -6.96
CA GLN A 244 -10.07 -16.86 -7.93
C GLN A 244 -9.90 -15.35 -8.16
N PRO A 245 -8.67 -14.83 -8.15
CA PRO A 245 -8.40 -13.44 -8.52
C PRO A 245 -8.94 -13.11 -9.90
N ARG A 246 -9.51 -11.91 -10.04
CA ARG A 246 -10.07 -11.38 -11.28
C ARG A 246 -9.50 -10.00 -11.52
N ASP A 247 -9.31 -9.67 -12.79
CA ASP A 247 -8.85 -8.36 -13.19
C ASP A 247 -9.99 -7.34 -13.10
N TRP A 248 -9.63 -6.15 -12.65
CA TRP A 248 -10.47 -4.98 -12.52
C TRP A 248 -9.67 -3.78 -12.99
N ILE A 249 -10.37 -2.75 -13.44
CA ILE A 249 -9.77 -1.48 -13.84
C ILE A 249 -10.30 -0.35 -12.97
N TRP A 250 -9.41 0.54 -12.54
CA TRP A 250 -9.79 1.77 -11.86
C TRP A 250 -10.43 2.74 -12.85
N THR A 251 -11.69 3.15 -12.62
CA THR A 251 -12.44 3.98 -13.57
C THR A 251 -12.74 5.38 -13.07
N GLY A 252 -12.61 5.66 -11.77
CA GLY A 252 -12.93 6.98 -11.24
C GLY A 252 -12.51 7.24 -9.80
N GLU A 253 -12.18 8.50 -9.51
CA GLU A 253 -12.01 9.04 -8.17
C GLU A 253 -12.97 10.21 -7.99
N VAL A 254 -13.69 10.21 -6.87
CA VAL A 254 -14.61 11.30 -6.53
C VAL A 254 -14.02 12.07 -5.36
N GLU A 255 -13.76 13.35 -5.58
CA GLU A 255 -13.28 14.27 -4.55
C GLU A 255 -14.38 15.21 -4.09
N SER A 256 -14.26 15.68 -2.85
CA SER A 256 -15.16 16.65 -2.27
C SER A 256 -15.00 18.02 -2.96
N PRO A 257 -16.04 18.58 -3.59
CA PRO A 257 -15.95 19.90 -4.21
C PRO A 257 -15.93 21.06 -3.20
N ALA A 258 -16.33 20.79 -1.94
CA ALA A 258 -16.50 21.79 -0.89
C ALA A 258 -16.06 21.24 0.47
N GLY A 259 -15.96 22.12 1.47
CA GLY A 259 -15.82 21.71 2.87
C GLY A 259 -17.20 21.60 3.52
N GLY A 260 -17.37 20.65 4.44
CA GLY A 260 -18.64 20.49 5.15
C GLY A 260 -18.83 19.10 5.77
N LEU A 261 -20.09 18.75 5.99
CA LEU A 261 -20.51 17.48 6.57
C LEU A 261 -20.91 16.50 5.46
N TRP A 262 -20.10 15.45 5.25
CA TRP A 262 -20.31 14.40 4.25
C TRP A 262 -21.32 13.35 4.72
N TYR A 263 -22.33 13.11 3.90
CA TYR A 263 -23.33 12.05 4.07
C TYR A 263 -23.37 11.20 2.80
N PRO A 264 -22.73 10.02 2.81
CA PRO A 264 -22.79 9.11 1.67
C PRO A 264 -24.19 8.49 1.55
N ASP A 265 -24.72 8.45 0.32
CA ASP A 265 -25.92 7.70 -0.04
C ASP A 265 -25.55 6.32 -0.65
N ALA A 266 -24.37 6.22 -1.26
CA ALA A 266 -23.79 4.98 -1.76
C ALA A 266 -22.51 4.64 -0.98
N VAL A 267 -22.31 3.36 -0.69
CA VAL A 267 -21.19 2.86 0.11
C VAL A 267 -20.39 1.81 -0.65
N THR A 268 -19.25 1.43 -0.08
CA THR A 268 -18.39 0.37 -0.58
C THR A 268 -19.19 -0.90 -0.89
N GLY A 269 -19.05 -1.42 -2.12
CA GLY A 269 -19.78 -2.56 -2.66
C GLY A 269 -21.01 -2.22 -3.51
N ASP A 270 -21.52 -0.98 -3.44
CA ASP A 270 -22.64 -0.56 -4.29
C ASP A 270 -22.19 -0.34 -5.74
N GLU A 271 -23.08 -0.70 -6.67
CA GLU A 271 -22.96 -0.37 -8.10
C GLU A 271 -23.54 1.02 -8.37
N VAL A 272 -22.78 1.86 -9.06
CA VAL A 272 -23.17 3.22 -9.43
C VAL A 272 -23.06 3.45 -10.94
N THR A 273 -23.92 4.33 -11.47
CA THR A 273 -23.82 4.82 -12.85
C THR A 273 -23.19 6.21 -12.87
N GLU A 274 -22.42 6.53 -13.90
CA GLU A 274 -21.89 7.89 -14.10
C GLU A 274 -23.00 8.95 -13.97
N GLY A 275 -22.72 10.00 -13.19
CA GLY A 275 -23.67 11.08 -12.89
C GLY A 275 -24.65 10.79 -11.74
N GLN A 276 -24.80 9.54 -11.31
CA GLN A 276 -25.62 9.19 -10.14
C GLN A 276 -25.12 9.91 -8.89
N THR A 277 -26.03 10.53 -8.12
CA THR A 277 -25.68 11.09 -6.82
C THR A 277 -25.29 9.97 -5.86
N ILE A 278 -24.09 10.06 -5.29
CA ILE A 278 -23.53 9.08 -4.33
C ILE A 278 -23.52 9.60 -2.89
N GLY A 279 -23.94 10.84 -2.70
CA GLY A 279 -24.05 11.47 -1.40
C GLY A 279 -24.09 12.98 -1.51
N ARG A 280 -23.95 13.63 -0.37
CA ARG A 280 -24.08 15.08 -0.24
C ARG A 280 -23.22 15.65 0.86
N ILE A 281 -22.78 16.88 0.66
CA ILE A 281 -22.05 17.68 1.64
C ILE A 281 -22.99 18.78 2.13
N ILE A 282 -23.16 18.88 3.44
CA ILE A 282 -23.98 19.92 4.06
C ILE A 282 -23.08 20.98 4.66
N ASP A 283 -23.29 22.24 4.30
CA ASP A 283 -22.65 23.39 4.97
C ASP A 283 -23.24 23.53 6.40
N PRO A 284 -22.41 23.47 7.46
CA PRO A 284 -22.90 23.54 8.83
C PRO A 284 -23.40 24.94 9.24
N ILE A 285 -23.15 25.98 8.45
CA ILE A 285 -23.54 27.37 8.76
C ILE A 285 -25.01 27.62 8.39
N ASP A 286 -25.39 27.29 7.16
CA ASP A 286 -26.71 27.62 6.59
C ASP A 286 -27.51 26.39 6.13
N GLY A 287 -26.92 25.20 6.16
CA GLY A 287 -27.56 23.95 5.73
C GLY A 287 -27.60 23.76 4.21
N ALA A 288 -26.85 24.56 3.43
CA ALA A 288 -26.76 24.38 1.99
C ALA A 288 -26.23 22.98 1.64
N GLU A 289 -26.85 22.35 0.63
CA GLU A 289 -26.51 21.00 0.19
C GLU A 289 -25.74 21.04 -1.13
N HIS A 290 -24.58 20.39 -1.16
CA HIS A 290 -23.81 20.12 -2.37
C HIS A 290 -23.91 18.63 -2.69
N LYS A 291 -24.60 18.30 -3.79
CA LYS A 291 -24.65 16.92 -4.28
C LYS A 291 -23.30 16.51 -4.86
N VAL A 292 -22.90 15.29 -4.55
CA VAL A 292 -21.71 14.64 -5.10
C VAL A 292 -22.16 13.49 -5.99
N SER A 293 -21.68 13.45 -7.22
CA SER A 293 -22.04 12.43 -8.21
C SER A 293 -20.86 11.53 -8.55
N ALA A 294 -21.15 10.27 -8.89
CA ALA A 294 -20.19 9.34 -9.46
C ALA A 294 -19.62 9.90 -10.77
N VAL A 295 -18.30 9.80 -10.95
CA VAL A 295 -17.59 10.26 -12.15
C VAL A 295 -17.45 9.18 -13.22
N SER A 296 -17.81 7.93 -12.90
CA SER A 296 -17.79 6.78 -13.79
C SER A 296 -18.85 5.76 -13.34
N THR A 297 -19.16 4.81 -14.22
CA THR A 297 -19.98 3.63 -13.88
C THR A 297 -19.10 2.52 -13.31
N GLY A 298 -19.55 1.86 -12.25
CA GLY A 298 -18.87 0.70 -11.65
C GLY A 298 -19.18 0.49 -10.17
N THR A 299 -18.38 -0.32 -9.51
CA THR A 299 -18.50 -0.62 -8.08
C THR A 299 -17.70 0.39 -7.25
N ILE A 300 -18.28 0.91 -6.17
CA ILE A 300 -17.52 1.65 -5.16
C ILE A 300 -16.61 0.68 -4.40
N ILE A 301 -15.30 0.78 -4.58
CA ILE A 301 -14.31 -0.08 -3.91
C ILE A 301 -13.77 0.52 -2.61
N TYR A 302 -14.05 1.81 -2.41
CA TYR A 302 -13.52 2.63 -1.33
C TYR A 302 -14.49 3.80 -1.11
N ASN A 303 -14.79 4.14 0.15
CA ASN A 303 -15.49 5.39 0.47
C ASN A 303 -15.08 6.00 1.81
N MET A 304 -15.15 7.33 1.89
CA MET A 304 -14.95 8.11 3.10
C MET A 304 -16.04 7.81 4.13
N ASN A 305 -15.63 7.45 5.35
CA ASN A 305 -16.48 7.29 6.53
C ASN A 305 -16.47 8.55 7.42
N GLY A 306 -15.42 9.37 7.35
CA GLY A 306 -15.33 10.62 8.10
C GLY A 306 -16.46 11.59 7.77
N LEU A 307 -17.11 12.13 8.81
CA LEU A 307 -18.19 13.11 8.64
C LEU A 307 -17.68 14.45 8.08
N THR A 308 -16.49 14.89 8.47
CA THR A 308 -15.99 16.22 8.09
C THR A 308 -15.00 16.13 6.94
N VAL A 309 -15.28 16.87 5.86
CA VAL A 309 -14.44 16.86 4.65
C VAL A 309 -14.03 18.28 4.28
N ARG A 310 -12.91 18.39 3.56
CA ARG A 310 -12.42 19.64 2.95
C ARG A 310 -12.50 19.52 1.43
N PRO A 311 -12.43 20.64 0.68
CA PRO A 311 -12.26 20.55 -0.76
C PRO A 311 -11.04 19.67 -1.12
N GLY A 312 -11.20 18.77 -2.09
CA GLY A 312 -10.17 17.82 -2.50
C GLY A 312 -10.04 16.56 -1.61
N THR A 313 -10.85 16.41 -0.56
CA THR A 313 -10.88 15.14 0.19
C THR A 313 -11.42 14.03 -0.72
N HIS A 314 -10.70 12.92 -0.86
CA HIS A 314 -11.18 11.73 -1.59
C HIS A 314 -12.40 11.13 -0.88
N LEU A 315 -13.54 11.09 -1.55
CA LEU A 315 -14.81 10.61 -1.02
C LEU A 315 -15.14 9.17 -1.46
N ALA A 316 -14.81 8.81 -2.69
CA ALA A 316 -15.03 7.47 -3.22
C ALA A 316 -14.06 7.13 -4.35
N ALA A 317 -13.81 5.85 -4.56
CA ALA A 317 -13.14 5.33 -5.75
C ALA A 317 -13.99 4.23 -6.39
N ILE A 318 -13.97 4.20 -7.71
CA ILE A 318 -14.82 3.34 -8.53
C ILE A 318 -13.94 2.47 -9.42
N ALA A 319 -14.25 1.18 -9.44
CA ALA A 319 -13.61 0.22 -10.34
C ALA A 319 -14.65 -0.70 -10.98
N THR A 320 -14.29 -1.30 -12.11
CA THR A 320 -15.14 -2.26 -12.82
C THR A 320 -14.35 -3.55 -13.08
N PRO A 321 -15.02 -4.72 -13.11
CA PRO A 321 -14.41 -5.93 -13.64
C PRO A 321 -13.85 -5.70 -15.05
N HIS A 322 -12.72 -6.33 -15.33
CA HIS A 322 -12.05 -6.30 -16.64
C HIS A 322 -11.87 -7.74 -17.11
N ASP A 323 -12.50 -8.07 -18.24
CA ASP A 323 -12.43 -9.41 -18.87
C ASP A 323 -11.23 -9.51 -19.83
#